data_AF-A0A9E3BGT9-F1
#
_entry.id   AF-A0A9E3BGT9-F1
#
_cell.length_a   1.000
_cell.length_b   1.000
_cell.length_c   1.000
_cell.angle_alpha   90.00
_cell.angle_beta   90.00
_cell.angle_gamma   90.00
#
_symmetry.space_group_name_H-M   'P 1'
#
loop_
_entity.id
_entity.type
_entity.pdbx_description
1 polymer ?
#
loop_
_entity_poly.entity_id
_entity_poly.type
_entity_poly.pdbx_seq_one_letter_code
_entity_poly.pdbx_strand_id
1 'polypeptide(L)'
;PGPIMVDDRKIAWPADLKVGPDGLGNSPEHIAKIMGSSMEALIHHFKLVTEGIRVPAGQVYVAVESPRGELGVHMVSDGGTRPYRVHYRDPSFTNLQAVAAMCEGGMVADVIAAVASIDPVMGGVDR
;
A
#
# COMPACT_ATOMS: atom_id res chain seq x y z
N PRO A 1 0.45 3.35 17.03
CA PRO A 1 -0.41 3.39 15.82
C PRO A 1 -0.19 4.71 15.08
N GLY A 2 0.68 4.70 14.07
CA GLY A 2 0.95 5.88 13.23
C GLY A 2 -0.25 6.27 12.33
N PRO A 3 -0.08 7.20 11.38
CA PRO A 3 -1.14 7.80 10.57
C PRO A 3 -1.67 6.86 9.46
N ILE A 4 -1.90 5.59 9.82
CA ILE A 4 -2.46 4.54 8.96
C ILE A 4 -3.99 4.45 9.09
N MET A 5 -4.57 5.18 10.04
CA MET A 5 -6.03 5.33 10.17
C MET A 5 -6.41 6.66 9.54
N VAL A 6 -7.26 6.61 8.51
CA VAL A 6 -7.85 7.80 7.91
C VAL A 6 -8.87 8.35 8.91
N ASP A 7 -8.59 9.51 9.51
CA ASP A 7 -9.49 10.13 10.49
C ASP A 7 -10.84 10.54 9.89
N ASP A 8 -10.87 10.81 8.58
CA ASP A 8 -12.11 11.12 7.86
C ASP A 8 -12.96 9.85 7.69
N ARG A 9 -14.03 9.76 8.49
CA ARG A 9 -15.03 8.68 8.44
C ARG A 9 -15.72 8.51 7.09
N LYS A 10 -15.68 9.50 6.20
CA LYS A 10 -16.22 9.39 4.83
C LYS A 10 -15.30 8.59 3.90
N ILE A 11 -14.03 8.47 4.24
CA ILE A 11 -12.98 7.83 3.44
C ILE A 11 -12.46 6.58 4.17
N ALA A 12 -12.56 6.55 5.50
CA ALA A 12 -12.20 5.41 6.33
C ALA A 12 -12.92 4.15 5.86
N TRP A 13 -12.17 3.04 5.83
CA TRP A 13 -12.72 1.76 5.45
C TRP A 13 -13.88 1.38 6.38
N PRO A 14 -15.06 0.99 5.85
CA PRO A 14 -16.27 0.85 6.66
C PRO A 14 -16.28 -0.41 7.54
N ALA A 15 -15.33 -1.34 7.38
CA ALA A 15 -15.28 -2.57 8.15
C ALA A 15 -14.08 -2.60 9.12
N ASP A 16 -14.34 -2.80 10.41
CA ASP A 16 -13.27 -3.17 11.33
C ASP A 16 -12.80 -4.59 11.02
N LEU A 17 -11.51 -4.72 10.70
CA LEU A 17 -10.88 -6.02 10.49
C LEU A 17 -10.49 -6.62 11.84
N LYS A 18 -10.85 -7.89 12.06
CA LYS A 18 -10.46 -8.67 13.23
C LYS A 18 -9.54 -9.80 12.77
N VAL A 19 -8.52 -10.09 13.58
CA VAL A 19 -7.65 -11.24 13.34
C VAL A 19 -8.43 -12.51 13.64
N GLY A 20 -8.65 -13.32 12.61
CA GLY A 20 -9.22 -14.66 12.69
C GLY A 20 -8.16 -15.74 12.48
N PRO A 21 -8.56 -17.02 12.53
CA PRO A 21 -7.66 -18.17 12.34
C PRO A 21 -6.96 -18.16 10.98
N ASP A 22 -7.65 -17.66 9.95
CA ASP A 22 -7.17 -17.64 8.56
C ASP A 22 -6.53 -16.27 8.17
N GLY A 23 -6.27 -15.39 9.14
CA GLY A 23 -5.70 -14.06 8.92
C GLY A 23 -6.67 -12.91 9.23
N LEU A 24 -6.48 -11.75 8.59
CA LEU A 24 -7.34 -10.57 8.77
C LEU A 24 -8.66 -10.77 8.01
N GLY A 25 -9.78 -10.74 8.72
CA GLY A 25 -11.12 -10.87 8.16
C GLY A 25 -12.08 -9.83 8.72
N ASN A 26 -13.28 -9.73 8.14
CA ASN A 26 -14.30 -8.80 8.62
C ASN A 26 -14.79 -9.19 10.02
N SER A 27 -14.92 -8.22 10.90
CA SER A 27 -15.55 -8.37 12.22
C SER A 27 -17.04 -8.70 12.09
N PRO A 28 -17.51 -9.89 12.55
CA PRO A 28 -18.94 -10.22 12.53
C PRO A 28 -19.77 -9.30 13.45
N GLU A 29 -19.19 -8.89 14.58
CA GLU A 29 -19.80 -7.97 15.55
C GLU A 29 -20.03 -6.59 14.93
N HIS A 30 -19.08 -6.10 14.14
CA HIS A 30 -19.17 -4.81 13.46
C HIS A 30 -20.19 -4.83 12.33
N ILE A 31 -20.21 -5.91 11.53
CA ILE A 31 -21.23 -6.10 10.50
C ILE A 31 -22.63 -6.14 11.13
N ALA A 32 -22.80 -6.92 12.20
CA ALA A 32 -24.08 -7.00 12.92
C ALA A 32 -24.51 -5.62 13.46
N LYS A 33 -23.55 -4.82 13.96
CA LYS A 33 -23.81 -3.45 14.40
C LYS A 33 -24.24 -2.55 13.24
N ILE A 34 -23.53 -2.54 12.10
CA ILE A 34 -23.90 -1.70 10.94
C ILE A 34 -25.28 -2.09 10.42
N MET A 35 -25.54 -3.38 10.27
CA MET A 35 -26.81 -3.88 9.73
C MET A 35 -27.99 -3.70 10.68
N GLY A 36 -27.75 -3.66 12.00
CA GLY A 36 -28.80 -3.61 13.02
C GLY A 36 -29.05 -2.25 13.69
N SER A 37 -28.15 -1.27 13.56
CA SER A 37 -28.21 -0.04 14.37
C SER A 37 -28.66 1.24 13.64
N SER A 38 -28.39 1.40 12.34
CA SER A 38 -28.72 2.62 11.58
C SER A 38 -28.84 2.35 10.08
N MET A 39 -29.90 2.87 9.47
CA MET A 39 -30.13 2.77 8.03
C MET A 39 -29.06 3.56 7.24
N GLU A 40 -28.62 4.69 7.79
CA GLU A 40 -27.57 5.54 7.22
C GLU A 40 -26.23 4.80 7.15
N ALA A 41 -25.87 4.07 8.22
CA ALA A 41 -24.65 3.28 8.25
C ALA A 41 -24.66 2.18 7.16
N LEU A 42 -25.81 1.54 6.94
CA LEU A 42 -25.98 0.54 5.89
C LEU A 42 -25.86 1.15 4.48
N ILE A 43 -26.47 2.31 4.24
CA ILE A 43 -26.35 3.02 2.95
C ILE A 43 -24.90 3.40 2.67
N HIS A 44 -24.18 3.93 3.66
CA HIS A 44 -22.77 4.29 3.52
C HIS A 44 -21.90 3.07 3.23
N HIS A 45 -22.12 1.95 3.94
CA HIS A 45 -21.44 0.69 3.68
C HIS A 45 -21.66 0.23 2.23
N PHE A 46 -22.91 0.22 1.76
CA PHE A 46 -23.23 -0.19 0.39
C PHE A 46 -22.54 0.68 -0.65
N LYS A 47 -22.57 2.01 -0.49
CA LYS A 47 -21.90 2.94 -1.42
C LYS A 47 -20.39 2.77 -1.44
N LEU A 48 -19.75 2.65 -0.28
CA LEU A 48 -18.29 2.50 -0.21
C LEU A 48 -17.79 1.20 -0.84
N VAL A 49 -18.55 0.10 -0.67
CA VAL A 49 -18.16 -1.21 -1.23
C VAL A 49 -18.46 -1.31 -2.73
N THR A 50 -19.54 -0.70 -3.21
CA THR A 50 -19.96 -0.82 -4.63
C THR A 50 -19.45 0.30 -5.53
N GLU A 51 -19.53 1.56 -5.09
CA GLU A 51 -19.07 2.74 -5.85
C GLU A 51 -17.60 3.06 -5.56
N GLY A 52 -17.18 2.91 -4.29
CA GLY A 52 -15.85 3.31 -3.82
C GLY A 52 -15.81 4.74 -3.27
N ILE A 53 -14.63 5.17 -2.85
CA ILE A 53 -14.37 6.53 -2.37
C ILE A 53 -14.07 7.46 -3.55
N ARG A 54 -14.60 8.70 -3.52
CA ARG A 54 -14.20 9.73 -4.48
C ARG A 54 -13.03 10.52 -3.92
N VAL A 55 -11.95 10.60 -4.67
CA VAL A 55 -10.75 11.34 -4.29
C VAL A 55 -10.68 12.62 -5.12
N PRO A 56 -10.47 13.81 -4.52
CA PRO A 56 -10.32 15.05 -5.28
C PRO A 56 -9.25 14.94 -6.37
N ALA A 57 -9.43 15.67 -7.47
CA ALA A 57 -8.43 15.73 -8.53
C ALA A 57 -7.12 16.34 -8.00
N GLY A 58 -5.98 15.72 -8.31
CA GLY A 58 -4.68 16.14 -7.80
C GLY A 58 -3.61 15.06 -7.94
N GLN A 59 -2.42 15.38 -7.47
CA GLN A 59 -1.28 14.45 -7.44
C GLN A 59 -0.57 14.54 -6.09
N VAL A 60 -0.03 13.41 -5.64
CA VAL A 60 0.73 13.33 -4.39
C VAL A 60 1.87 12.33 -4.53
N TYR A 61 2.98 12.61 -3.86
CA TYR A 61 4.03 11.63 -3.58
C TYR A 61 4.11 11.44 -2.06
N VAL A 62 3.96 10.19 -1.61
CA VAL A 62 4.11 9.83 -0.20
C VAL A 62 5.14 8.73 -0.10
N ALA A 63 6.09 8.90 0.82
CA ALA A 63 7.13 7.91 1.10
C ALA A 63 7.01 7.39 2.53
N VAL A 64 7.34 6.11 2.70
CA VAL A 64 7.45 5.46 4.00
C VAL A 64 8.78 4.70 4.09
N GLU A 65 9.30 4.58 5.30
CA GLU A 65 10.50 3.77 5.53
C GLU A 65 10.11 2.28 5.57
N SER A 66 10.59 1.54 4.59
CA SER A 66 10.48 0.08 4.56
C SER A 66 11.77 -0.56 5.10
N PRO A 67 11.79 -1.85 5.43
CA PRO A 67 13.01 -2.53 5.86
C PRO A 67 14.18 -2.47 4.85
N ARG A 68 13.90 -2.12 3.59
CA ARG A 68 14.88 -2.06 2.48
C ARG A 68 15.21 -0.62 2.06
N GLY A 69 14.65 0.38 2.73
CA GLY A 69 14.79 1.81 2.44
C GLY A 69 13.48 2.48 2.05
N GLU A 70 13.58 3.63 1.37
CA GLU A 70 12.44 4.48 1.02
C GLU A 70 11.49 3.79 0.01
N LEU A 71 10.28 3.47 0.47
CA LEU A 71 9.19 3.02 -0.39
C LEU A 71 8.26 4.19 -0.68
N GLY A 72 8.24 4.64 -1.93
CA GLY A 72 7.46 5.78 -2.38
C GLY A 72 6.25 5.37 -3.23
N VAL A 73 5.18 6.15 -3.16
CA VAL A 73 4.03 6.04 -4.06
C VAL A 73 3.71 7.42 -4.62
N HIS A 74 3.79 7.54 -5.94
CA HIS A 74 3.28 8.69 -6.68
C HIS A 74 1.88 8.33 -7.22
N MET A 75 0.85 9.07 -6.82
CA MET A 75 -0.53 8.83 -7.20
C MET A 75 -1.15 10.07 -7.83
N VAL A 76 -1.90 9.88 -8.91
CA VAL A 76 -2.65 10.91 -9.62
C VAL A 76 -4.13 10.54 -9.62
N SER A 77 -4.99 11.51 -9.27
CA SER A 77 -6.45 11.41 -9.28
C SER A 77 -7.04 12.43 -10.26
N ASP A 78 -8.05 12.02 -11.01
CA ASP A 78 -8.86 12.85 -11.90
C ASP A 78 -10.18 13.31 -11.25
N GLY A 79 -10.40 13.00 -9.97
CA GLY A 79 -11.68 13.26 -9.28
C GLY A 79 -12.61 12.04 -9.21
N GLY A 80 -12.22 10.91 -9.80
CA GLY A 80 -12.99 9.68 -9.84
C GLY A 80 -12.89 8.81 -8.58
N THR A 81 -13.43 7.59 -8.69
CA THR A 81 -13.34 6.55 -7.63
C THR A 81 -12.17 5.58 -7.83
N ARG A 82 -11.45 5.74 -8.94
CA ARG A 82 -10.28 4.94 -9.29
C ARG A 82 -9.08 5.87 -9.47
N PRO A 83 -7.88 5.46 -9.05
CA PRO A 83 -6.70 6.26 -9.31
C PRO A 83 -6.46 6.35 -10.82
N TYR A 84 -6.19 7.55 -11.31
CA TYR A 84 -5.86 7.77 -12.72
C TYR A 84 -4.50 7.15 -13.06
N ARG A 85 -3.52 7.31 -12.18
CA ARG A 85 -2.21 6.67 -12.28
C ARG A 85 -1.63 6.40 -10.89
N VAL A 86 -1.00 5.24 -10.73
CA VAL A 86 -0.19 4.91 -9.55
C VAL A 86 1.19 4.48 -10.03
N HIS A 87 2.24 5.01 -9.44
CA HIS A 87 3.61 4.62 -9.68
C HIS A 87 4.30 4.37 -8.34
N TYR A 88 4.77 3.14 -8.16
CA TYR A 88 5.54 2.74 -6.97
C TYR A 88 7.02 2.98 -7.23
N ARG A 89 7.69 3.63 -6.29
CA ARG A 89 9.15 3.67 -6.22
C ARG A 89 9.58 2.64 -5.19
N ASP A 90 9.85 1.42 -5.64
CA ASP A 90 10.37 0.36 -4.78
C ASP A 90 11.86 0.59 -4.49
N PRO A 91 12.30 0.47 -3.22
CA PRO A 91 13.71 0.63 -2.88
C PRO A 91 14.58 -0.42 -3.57
N SER A 92 14.06 -1.64 -3.79
CA SER A 92 14.82 -2.74 -4.40
C SER A 92 15.26 -2.39 -5.83
N PHE A 93 14.42 -1.71 -6.61
CA PHE A 93 14.77 -1.29 -7.97
C PHE A 93 15.94 -0.30 -7.97
N THR A 94 15.94 0.63 -7.01
CA THR A 94 17.00 1.64 -6.88
C THR A 94 18.30 0.99 -6.38
N ASN A 95 18.20 0.14 -5.35
CA ASN A 95 19.36 -0.55 -4.77
C ASN A 95 20.04 -1.48 -5.78
N LEU A 96 19.27 -2.16 -6.64
CA LEU A 96 19.80 -3.08 -7.63
C LEU A 96 20.68 -2.39 -8.69
N GLN A 97 20.47 -1.10 -8.94
CA GLN A 97 21.34 -0.32 -9.83
C GLN A 97 22.75 -0.11 -9.24
N ALA A 98 22.90 -0.17 -7.91
CA ALA A 98 24.21 -0.03 -7.25
C ALA A 98 25.10 -1.28 -7.40
N VAL A 99 24.52 -2.44 -7.77
CA VAL A 99 25.26 -3.70 -7.91
C VAL A 99 26.43 -3.56 -8.87
N ALA A 100 26.26 -2.85 -9.98
CA ALA A 100 27.33 -2.66 -10.95
C ALA A 100 28.56 -1.96 -10.35
N ALA A 101 28.33 -0.91 -9.54
CA ALA A 101 29.40 -0.20 -8.85
C ALA A 101 30.00 -1.02 -7.70
N MET A 102 29.19 -1.82 -7.01
CA MET A 102 29.67 -2.70 -5.92
C MET A 102 30.55 -3.85 -6.42
N CYS A 103 30.38 -4.29 -7.67
CA CYS A 103 31.14 -5.39 -8.26
C CYS A 103 32.39 -4.91 -9.04
N GLU A 104 32.62 -3.61 -9.16
CA GLU A 104 33.73 -3.07 -9.95
C GLU A 104 35.09 -3.44 -9.33
N GLY A 105 35.96 -4.07 -10.11
CA GLY A 105 37.27 -4.57 -9.64
C GLY A 105 37.23 -5.87 -8.84
N GLY A 106 36.05 -6.46 -8.63
CA GLY A 106 35.86 -7.74 -7.93
C GLY A 106 35.90 -8.98 -8.85
N MET A 107 35.77 -10.15 -8.23
CA MET A 107 35.58 -11.43 -8.91
C MET A 107 34.09 -11.72 -9.13
N VAL A 108 33.76 -12.63 -10.06
CA VAL A 108 32.37 -13.07 -10.30
C VAL A 108 31.71 -13.63 -9.02
N ALA A 109 32.50 -14.22 -8.12
CA ALA A 109 32.00 -14.70 -6.83
C ALA A 109 31.48 -13.58 -5.92
N ASP A 110 32.05 -12.38 -6.02
CA ASP A 110 31.69 -11.23 -5.18
C ASP A 110 30.32 -10.64 -5.56
N VAL A 111 29.85 -10.91 -6.78
CA VAL A 111 28.52 -10.51 -7.27
C VAL A 111 27.42 -11.11 -6.38
N ILE A 112 27.59 -12.35 -5.92
CA ILE A 112 26.60 -13.03 -5.07
C ILE A 112 26.50 -12.31 -3.72
N ALA A 113 27.64 -11.96 -3.12
CA ALA A 113 27.68 -11.25 -1.85
C ALA A 113 27.11 -9.83 -1.97
N ALA A 114 27.46 -9.11 -3.06
CA ALA A 114 26.94 -7.78 -3.34
C ALA A 114 25.41 -7.78 -3.47
N VAL A 115 24.85 -8.67 -4.30
CA VAL A 115 23.40 -8.79 -4.49
C VAL A 115 22.69 -9.22 -3.20
N ALA A 116 23.24 -10.18 -2.45
CA ALA A 116 22.64 -10.64 -1.20
C ALA A 116 22.62 -9.53 -0.12
N SER A 117 23.63 -8.65 -0.11
CA SER A 117 23.73 -7.58 0.89
C SER A 117 22.66 -6.48 0.75
N ILE A 118 22.15 -6.26 -0.47
CA ILE A 118 21.12 -5.25 -0.74
C ILE A 118 19.68 -5.82 -0.73
N ASP A 119 19.53 -7.14 -0.55
CA ASP A 119 18.27 -7.88 -0.42
C ASP A 119 17.16 -7.47 -1.43
N PRO A 120 17.37 -7.63 -2.76
CA PRO A 120 16.41 -7.17 -3.74
C PRO A 120 15.28 -8.20 -3.88
N VAL A 121 14.03 -7.73 -3.78
CA VAL A 121 12.84 -8.56 -4.07
C VAL A 121 12.35 -8.26 -5.48
N MET A 122 12.52 -9.21 -6.38
CA MET A 122 12.22 -9.03 -7.81
C MET A 122 10.76 -8.64 -8.10
N GLY A 123 9.83 -9.04 -7.23
CA GLY A 123 8.42 -8.64 -7.38
C GLY A 123 8.17 -7.15 -7.22
N GLY A 124 9.08 -6.38 -6.61
CA GLY A 124 9.02 -4.90 -6.56
C GLY A 124 9.82 -4.22 -7.67
N VAL A 125 10.85 -4.90 -8.18
CA VAL A 125 11.74 -4.40 -9.25
C VAL A 125 11.05 -4.34 -10.61
N ASP A 126 10.12 -5.26 -10.88
CA ASP A 126 9.49 -5.44 -12.20
C ASP A 126 8.25 -4.56 -12.45
N ARG A 127 7.89 -3.64 -11.54
CA ARG A 127 6.61 -2.91 -11.58
C ARG A 127 6.67 -1.54 -12.24
#